data_AF-A0A662QBM4-F1
#
_entry.id   AF-A0A662QBM4-F1
#
_cell.length_a   1.000
_cell.length_b   1.000
_cell.length_c   1.000
_cell.angle_alpha   90.00
_cell.angle_beta   90.00
_cell.angle_gamma   90.00
#
_symmetry.space_group_name_H-M   'P 1'
#
loop_
_entity.id
_entity.type
_entity.pdbx_description
1 polymer ?
#
loop_
_entity_poly.entity_id
_entity_poly.type
_entity_poly.pdbx_seq_one_letter_code
_entity_poly.pdbx_strand_id
1 'polypeptide(L)' 'MSPRELRLRVVEARQRDVGYGIARIDREVGAAAGFQTGDMVEIIGRKVTAATLWLGYMEDEKDVIRIDGY' A
#
# COMPACT_ATOMS: atom_id res chain seq x y z
N MET A 1 -19.78 7.54 -7.42
CA MET A 1 -18.51 6.82 -7.65
C MET A 1 -18.25 6.01 -6.40
N SER A 2 -18.17 4.69 -6.53
CA SER A 2 -17.77 3.83 -5.41
C SER A 2 -16.32 4.15 -5.02
N PRO A 3 -15.98 4.18 -3.72
CA PRO A 3 -14.59 4.32 -3.30
C PRO A 3 -13.76 3.18 -3.89
N ARG A 4 -12.52 3.50 -4.32
CA ARG A 4 -11.56 2.50 -4.79
C ARG A 4 -11.06 1.77 -3.55
N GLU A 5 -11.49 0.52 -3.35
CA GLU A 5 -11.10 -0.31 -2.21
C GLU A 5 -10.27 -1.50 -2.69
N LEU A 6 -9.20 -1.81 -1.96
CA LEU A 6 -8.40 -3.02 -2.13
C LEU A 6 -8.33 -3.75 -0.79
N ARG A 7 -8.40 -5.09 -0.84
CA ARG A 7 -8.19 -5.95 0.33
C ARG A 7 -6.89 -6.72 0.13
N LEU A 8 -5.90 -6.37 0.92
CA LEU A 8 -4.54 -6.92 0.85
C LEU A 8 -4.09 -7.40 2.23
N ARG A 9 -3.18 -8.36 2.27
CA ARG A 9 -2.53 -8.81 3.51
C ARG A 9 -1.42 -7.85 3.90
N VAL A 10 -1.39 -7.46 5.17
CA VAL A 10 -0.30 -6.65 5.71
C VAL A 10 0.94 -7.50 5.88
N VAL A 11 2.07 -6.96 5.40
CA VAL A 11 3.41 -7.52 5.55
C VAL A 11 4.37 -6.42 5.96
N GLU A 12 5.52 -6.78 6.53
CA GLU A 12 6.51 -5.81 6.98
C GLU A 12 7.09 -4.99 5.83
N ALA A 13 7.25 -3.68 6.06
CA ALA A 13 7.97 -2.78 5.17
C ALA A 13 9.42 -3.23 4.98
N ARG A 14 9.99 -2.91 3.81
CA ARG A 14 11.43 -3.08 3.59
C ARG A 14 12.17 -2.04 4.43
N GLN A 15 13.36 -2.37 4.93
CA GLN A 15 14.14 -1.50 5.81
C GLN A 15 14.35 -0.06 5.29
N ARG A 16 14.40 0.12 3.96
CA ARG A 16 14.50 1.43 3.30
C ARG A 16 13.22 2.29 3.32
N ASP A 17 12.07 1.64 3.48
CA ASP A 17 10.75 2.27 3.45
C ASP A 17 10.25 2.60 4.88
N VAL A 18 10.93 2.10 5.93
CA VAL A 18 10.58 2.29 7.35
C VAL A 18 10.77 3.75 7.79
N GLY A 19 9.77 4.31 8.46
CA GLY A 19 9.79 5.67 9.02
C GLY A 19 9.40 6.76 8.03
N TYR A 20 9.12 6.39 6.77
CA TYR A 20 8.70 7.33 5.73
C TYR A 20 7.18 7.40 5.56
N GLY A 21 6.42 6.56 6.28
CA GLY A 21 4.96 6.51 6.14
C GLY A 21 4.52 6.05 4.75
N ILE A 22 5.26 5.10 4.18
CA ILE A 22 5.02 4.57 2.83
C ILE A 22 4.25 3.25 2.92
N ALA A 23 3.19 3.14 2.13
CA ALA A 23 2.50 1.89 1.84
C ALA A 23 2.88 1.42 0.45
N ARG A 24 3.53 0.25 0.35
CA ARG A 24 3.95 -0.31 -0.93
C ARG A 24 3.06 -1.48 -1.33
N ILE A 25 2.49 -1.41 -2.54
CA ILE A 25 1.69 -2.49 -3.14
C ILE A 25 2.22 -2.82 -4.54
N ASP A 26 1.88 -4.00 -5.07
CA ASP A 26 2.22 -4.33 -6.45
C ASP A 26 1.64 -3.30 -7.45
N ARG A 27 2.42 -3.05 -8.50
CA ARG A 27 2.08 -2.03 -9.52
C ARG A 27 0.83 -2.38 -10.30
N GLU A 28 0.66 -3.65 -10.70
CA GLU A 28 -0.50 -4.05 -11.50
C GLU A 28 -1.78 -3.97 -10.66
N VAL A 29 -1.70 -4.39 -9.40
CA VAL A 29 -2.83 -4.37 -8.46
C VAL A 29 -3.29 -2.95 -8.16
N GLY A 30 -2.35 -2.06 -7.81
CA GLY A 30 -2.66 -0.66 -7.55
C GLY A 30 -3.18 0.06 -8.78
N ALA A 31 -2.55 -0.13 -9.94
CA ALA A 31 -2.97 0.51 -11.19
C ALA A 31 -4.34 0.00 -11.67
N ALA A 32 -4.65 -1.29 -11.52
CA ALA A 32 -5.95 -1.87 -11.87
C ALA A 32 -7.08 -1.31 -11.01
N ALA A 33 -6.81 -1.01 -9.74
CA ALA A 33 -7.73 -0.29 -8.86
C ALA A 33 -7.76 1.23 -9.12
N GLY A 34 -6.92 1.74 -10.02
CA GLY A 34 -6.83 3.14 -10.41
C GLY A 34 -5.97 4.01 -9.47
N PHE A 35 -5.15 3.42 -8.63
CA PHE A 35 -4.24 4.17 -7.77
C PHE A 35 -2.95 4.58 -8.49
N GLN A 36 -2.32 5.64 -7.98
CA GLN A 36 -1.04 6.15 -8.45
C GLN A 36 -0.04 6.30 -7.30
N THR A 37 1.24 6.22 -7.63
CA THR A 37 2.33 6.54 -6.70
C THR A 37 2.21 8.00 -6.25
N GLY A 38 2.17 8.22 -4.95
CA GLY A 38 1.99 9.55 -4.33
C GLY A 38 0.57 9.81 -3.83
N ASP A 39 -0.40 8.94 -4.15
CA ASP A 39 -1.74 9.02 -3.57
C ASP A 39 -1.67 8.78 -2.05
N MET A 40 -2.47 9.51 -1.28
CA MET A 40 -2.64 9.23 0.14
C MET A 40 -3.78 8.23 0.31
N VAL A 41 -3.50 7.10 0.95
CA VAL A 41 -4.48 6.03 1.17
C VAL A 41 -4.80 5.87 2.64
N GLU A 42 -6.06 5.63 2.94
CA GLU A 42 -6.52 5.17 4.25
C GLU A 42 -6.39 3.64 4.31
N ILE A 43 -5.78 3.15 5.37
CA ILE A 43 -5.58 1.73 5.63
C ILE A 43 -6.41 1.38 6.85
N ILE A 44 -7.43 0.56 6.62
CA ILE A 44 -8.35 0.10 7.65
C ILE A 44 -7.98 -1.33 8.03
N GLY A 45 -7.35 -1.50 9.19
CA GLY A 45 -7.05 -2.80 9.77
C GLY A 45 -7.57 -2.91 11.20
N ARG A 46 -6.74 -3.37 12.13
CA ARG A 46 -7.04 -3.30 13.58
C ARG A 46 -7.14 -1.87 14.10
N LYS A 47 -6.40 -0.96 13.46
CA LYS A 47 -6.44 0.48 13.66
C LYS A 47 -6.58 1.12 12.28
N VAL A 48 -7.09 2.34 12.25
CA VAL A 48 -7.12 3.16 11.04
C VAL A 48 -5.82 3.96 11.01
N THR A 49 -5.13 3.94 9.87
CA THR A 49 -3.92 4.73 9.62
C THR A 49 -3.93 5.26 8.20
N ALA A 50 -3.11 6.27 7.91
CA ALA A 50 -2.92 6.82 6.58
C ALA A 50 -1.45 6.70 6.18
N ALA A 51 -1.21 6.44 4.91
CA ALA A 51 0.14 6.33 4.35
C ALA A 51 0.18 6.83 2.91
N THR A 52 1.38 7.19 2.45
CA THR A 52 1.62 7.52 1.04
C THR A 52 1.78 6.23 0.26
N LEU A 53 0.95 6.03 -0.76
CA LEU A 53 0.99 4.86 -1.60
C LEU A 53 2.16 4.94 -2.58
N TRP A 54 2.93 3.87 -2.65
CA TRP A 54 3.96 3.65 -3.65
C TRP A 54 3.69 2.36 -4.40
N LEU A 55 3.53 2.46 -5.72
CA LEU A 55 3.48 1.29 -6.57
C LEU A 55 4.89 0.69 -6.67
N GLY A 56 5.02 -0.57 -6.28
CA GLY A 56 6.26 -1.33 -6.20
C GLY A 56 6.70 -1.92 -7.53
N TYR A 57 7.51 -2.98 -7.44
CA TYR A 57 8.03 -3.69 -8.60
C TYR A 57 7.07 -4.84 -8.98
N MET A 58 7.03 -5.21 -10.27
CA MET A 58 6.16 -6.30 -10.77
C MET A 58 6.46 -7.68 -10.17
N GLU A 59 7.56 -7.82 -9.44
CA GLU A 59 7.98 -9.04 -8.74
C GLU A 59 7.47 -9.10 -7.29
N ASP A 60 6.85 -8.03 -6.77
CA ASP A 60 6.24 -8.05 -5.45
C ASP A 60 4.97 -8.92 -5.46
N GLU A 61 4.66 -9.56 -4.31
CA GLU A 61 3.42 -10.30 -4.11
C GLU A 61 2.20 -9.40 -4.41
N LYS A 62 1.28 -9.91 -5.22
CA LYS A 62 0.11 -9.15 -5.69
C LYS A 62 -0.98 -9.01 -4.62
N ASP A 63 -0.92 -9.78 -3.55
CA ASP A 63 -1.94 -9.80 -2.50
C ASP A 63 -1.48 -9.14 -1.20
N VAL A 64 -0.37 -8.38 -1.23
CA VAL A 64 0.21 -7.77 -0.02
C VAL A 64 0.35 -6.25 -0.09
N ILE A 65 0.27 -5.63 1.08
CA ILE A 65 0.62 -4.24 1.33
C ILE A 65 1.74 -4.18 2.38
N ARG A 66 2.88 -3.60 1.99
CA ARG A 66 4.03 -3.42 2.88
C ARG A 66 3.91 -2.07 3.57
N ILE A 67 3.80 -2.09 4.90
CA ILE A 67 3.78 -0.89 5.75
C ILE A 67 4.68 -1.10 6.95
N ASP A 68 5.26 -0.02 7.44
CA ASP A 68 5.92 -0.03 8.73
C ASP A 68 4.88 0.04 9.87
N GLY A 69 5.35 -0.15 11.10
CA GLY A 69 4.53 -0.06 12.30
C GLY A 69 4.94 1.10 13.22
N TYR A 70 5.53 2.16 12.67
CA TYR A 70 6.01 3.30 13.45
C TYR A 70 4.87 4.16 14.01
#